data_AF-X0SF21-F1
#
_entry.id   AF-X0SF21-F1
#
_cell.length_a   1.000
_cell.length_b   1.000
_cell.length_c   1.000
_cell.angle_alpha   90.00
_cell.angle_beta   90.00
_cell.angle_gamma   90.00
#
_symmetry.space_group_name_H-M   'P 1'
#
loop_
_entity.id
_entity.type
_entity.pdbx_description
1 polymer ?
#
loop_
_entity_poly.entity_id
_entity_poly.type
_entity_poly.pdbx_seq_one_letter_code
_entity_poly.pdbx_strand_id
1 'polypeptide(L)'
;LVCGLIVADALENHPDIIDRLKYTQGITEVAMKGAMAAIFGLSSYVVGEASYNTADEGQTFSGAAIIDDDALVCYVDPSAGVFGATAGKTFVWAPGGGDGLIIQNRIDETDSDLIKMKAQWDQKAIATDLGYFFSDVV
;
A
#
# COMPACT_ATOMS: atom_id res chain seq x y z
N LEU A 1 -1.48 -0.07 -10.30
CA LEU A 1 -1.55 -1.48 -9.87
C LEU A 1 -0.85 -1.59 -8.53
N VAL A 2 -1.51 -2.18 -7.56
CA VAL A 2 -0.93 -2.58 -6.28
C VAL A 2 -0.93 -4.11 -6.25
N CYS A 3 0.19 -4.74 -5.95
CA CYS A 3 0.27 -6.20 -5.88
C CYS A 3 1.08 -6.63 -4.65
N GLY A 4 0.82 -7.86 -4.18
CA GLY A 4 1.65 -8.49 -3.16
C GLY A 4 3.06 -8.77 -3.66
N LEU A 5 3.98 -9.01 -2.73
CA LEU A 5 5.37 -9.32 -3.04
C LEU A 5 5.49 -10.62 -3.86
N ILE A 6 4.69 -11.64 -3.54
CA ILE A 6 4.67 -12.93 -4.25
C ILE A 6 4.29 -12.73 -5.72
N VAL A 7 3.29 -11.90 -5.99
CA VAL A 7 2.86 -11.56 -7.35
C VAL A 7 3.95 -10.78 -8.07
N ALA A 8 4.62 -9.83 -7.41
CA ALA A 8 5.71 -9.09 -8.01
C ALA A 8 6.87 -10.02 -8.42
N ASP A 9 7.29 -10.92 -7.54
CA ASP A 9 8.34 -11.91 -7.83
C ASP A 9 7.94 -12.84 -8.99
N ALA A 10 6.67 -13.27 -9.05
CA ALA A 10 6.16 -14.08 -10.15
C ALA A 10 6.19 -13.32 -11.49
N LEU A 11 5.82 -12.04 -11.49
CA LEU A 11 5.84 -11.19 -12.68
C LEU A 11 7.26 -10.89 -13.17
N GLU A 12 8.22 -10.67 -12.25
CA GLU A 12 9.62 -10.45 -12.61
C GLU A 12 10.24 -11.66 -13.30
N ASN A 13 9.85 -12.86 -12.89
CA ASN A 13 10.34 -14.12 -13.44
C ASN A 13 9.51 -14.65 -14.63
N HIS A 14 8.45 -13.94 -15.05
CA HIS A 14 7.58 -14.41 -16.12
C HIS A 14 8.25 -14.29 -17.51
N PRO A 15 8.26 -15.35 -18.35
CA PRO A 15 9.01 -15.36 -19.61
C PRO A 15 8.58 -14.24 -20.58
N ASP A 16 7.29 -13.92 -20.67
CA ASP A 16 6.79 -12.87 -21.56
C ASP A 16 7.23 -11.46 -21.13
N ILE A 17 7.46 -11.25 -19.84
CA ILE A 17 7.95 -9.97 -19.30
C ILE A 17 9.44 -9.87 -19.57
N ILE A 18 10.20 -10.93 -19.28
CA ILE A 18 11.64 -11.00 -19.57
C ILE A 18 11.92 -10.77 -21.05
N ASP A 19 11.12 -11.34 -21.96
CA ASP A 19 11.32 -11.15 -23.40
C ASP A 19 11.09 -9.69 -23.84
N ARG A 20 10.11 -9.00 -23.24
CA ARG A 20 9.88 -7.56 -23.48
C ARG A 20 11.01 -6.68 -22.92
N LEU A 21 11.62 -7.05 -21.81
CA LEU A 21 12.70 -6.30 -21.14
C LEU A 21 14.12 -6.67 -21.63
N LYS A 22 14.26 -7.68 -22.49
CA LYS A 22 15.53 -8.21 -22.98
C LYS A 22 16.47 -7.17 -23.63
N TYR A 23 15.90 -6.11 -24.20
CA TYR A 23 16.65 -5.06 -24.89
C TYR A 23 16.84 -3.79 -24.05
N THR A 24 16.28 -3.73 -22.84
CA THR A 24 16.46 -2.58 -21.95
C THR A 24 17.72 -2.75 -21.10
N GLN A 25 18.69 -1.84 -21.26
CA GLN A 25 19.95 -1.91 -20.51
C GLN A 25 19.81 -1.33 -19.10
N GLY A 26 20.38 -2.02 -18.11
CA GLY A 26 20.67 -1.46 -16.79
C GLY A 26 19.42 -1.08 -15.99
N ILE A 27 18.60 -2.08 -15.68
CA ILE A 27 17.37 -1.86 -14.91
C ILE A 27 17.73 -1.80 -13.43
N THR A 28 17.69 -0.61 -12.85
CA THR A 28 17.61 -0.45 -11.39
C THR A 28 16.22 -0.87 -10.92
N GLU A 29 16.07 -1.24 -9.65
CA GLU A 29 14.76 -1.64 -9.10
C GLU A 29 13.66 -0.58 -9.33
N VAL A 30 14.02 0.71 -9.28
CA VAL A 30 13.11 1.83 -9.62
C VAL A 30 12.74 1.84 -11.10
N ALA A 31 13.71 1.58 -11.98
CA ALA A 31 13.46 1.48 -13.42
C ALA A 31 12.60 0.25 -13.74
N MET A 32 12.71 -0.84 -12.96
CA MET A 32 11.87 -2.02 -13.12
C MET A 32 10.41 -1.69 -12.81
N LYS A 33 10.11 -1.07 -11.67
CA LYS A 33 8.74 -0.65 -11.31
C LYS A 33 8.14 0.28 -12.38
N GLY A 34 8.94 1.20 -12.93
CA GLY A 34 8.53 2.06 -14.05
C GLY A 34 8.30 1.32 -15.37
N ALA A 35 9.18 0.38 -15.73
CA ALA A 35 9.03 -0.44 -16.93
C ALA A 35 7.81 -1.36 -16.83
N MET A 36 7.55 -1.92 -15.64
CA MET A 36 6.36 -2.72 -15.37
C MET A 36 5.07 -1.90 -15.52
N ALA A 37 5.05 -0.69 -14.96
CA ALA A 37 3.93 0.24 -15.16
C ALA A 37 3.71 0.53 -16.66
N ALA A 38 4.78 0.73 -17.43
CA ALA A 38 4.70 0.95 -18.88
C ALA A 38 4.20 -0.27 -19.66
N ILE A 39 4.65 -1.49 -19.30
CA ILE A 39 4.21 -2.75 -19.94
C ILE A 39 2.70 -2.96 -19.77
N PHE A 40 2.16 -2.62 -18.60
CA PHE A 40 0.73 -2.72 -18.31
C PHE A 40 -0.09 -1.50 -18.73
N GLY A 41 0.54 -0.43 -19.22
CA GLY A 41 -0.14 0.81 -19.60
C GLY A 41 -0.73 1.56 -18.41
N LEU A 42 -0.13 1.45 -17.23
CA LEU A 42 -0.57 2.05 -15.98
C LEU A 42 0.32 3.23 -15.58
N SER A 43 -0.24 4.17 -14.81
CA SER A 43 0.51 5.32 -14.29
C SER A 43 1.45 4.96 -13.14
N SER A 44 1.09 3.97 -12.33
CA SER A 44 1.88 3.55 -11.18
C SER A 44 1.80 2.04 -10.94
N TYR A 45 2.92 1.49 -10.50
CA TYR A 45 3.09 0.13 -10.02
C TYR A 45 3.67 0.18 -8.61
N VAL A 46 2.96 -0.40 -7.64
CA VAL A 46 3.30 -0.38 -6.22
C VAL A 46 3.30 -1.82 -5.71
N VAL A 47 4.34 -2.19 -4.96
CA VAL A 47 4.49 -3.51 -4.37
C VAL A 47 4.25 -3.41 -2.86
N GLY A 48 3.37 -4.25 -2.33
CA GLY A 48 3.08 -4.37 -0.91
C GLY A 48 4.05 -5.33 -0.24
N GLU A 49 5.09 -4.78 0.40
CA GLU A 49 6.13 -5.57 1.10
C GLU A 49 5.85 -5.74 2.60
N ALA A 50 4.73 -5.20 3.10
CA ALA A 50 4.41 -5.21 4.51
C ALA A 50 3.95 -6.60 4.99
N SER A 51 4.51 -7.04 6.12
CA SER A 51 4.16 -8.28 6.80
C SER A 51 3.84 -8.03 8.27
N TYR A 52 3.03 -8.89 8.87
CA TYR A 52 2.65 -8.83 10.28
C TYR A 52 2.78 -10.20 10.95
N ASN A 53 2.95 -10.20 12.27
CA ASN A 53 2.95 -11.44 13.05
C ASN A 53 1.50 -11.84 13.34
N THR A 54 1.10 -13.01 12.86
CA THR A 54 -0.21 -13.62 13.12
C THR A 54 -0.26 -14.42 14.43
N ALA A 55 0.88 -14.64 15.07
CA ALA A 55 0.94 -15.41 16.30
C ALA A 55 0.41 -14.60 17.51
N ASP A 56 -0.33 -15.27 18.39
CA ASP A 56 -0.73 -14.72 19.69
C ASP A 56 0.51 -14.36 20.53
N GLU A 57 0.32 -13.43 21.47
CA GLU A 57 1.38 -12.98 22.37
C GLU A 57 1.97 -14.17 23.17
N GLY A 58 3.28 -14.36 23.06
CA GLY A 58 3.99 -15.47 23.70
C GLY A 58 4.06 -16.78 22.92
N GLN A 59 3.45 -16.86 21.72
CA GLN A 59 3.60 -18.00 20.82
C GLN A 59 4.81 -17.88 19.89
N THR A 60 5.12 -18.97 19.19
CA THR A 60 6.19 -18.98 18.17
C THR A 60 5.77 -18.06 17.02
N PHE A 61 6.70 -17.23 16.57
CA PHE A 61 6.50 -16.26 15.49
C PHE A 61 5.94 -16.93 14.22
N SER A 62 4.89 -16.32 13.68
CA SER A 62 4.27 -16.70 12.40
C SER A 62 4.05 -15.41 11.60
N GLY A 63 4.90 -15.16 10.60
CA GLY A 63 4.76 -13.99 9.73
C GLY A 63 3.78 -14.27 8.58
N ALA A 64 2.85 -13.35 8.33
CA ALA A 64 2.00 -13.34 7.14
C ALA A 64 2.12 -12.00 6.41
N ALA A 65 2.01 -12.02 5.08
CA ALA A 65 1.95 -10.80 4.28
C ALA A 65 0.60 -10.10 4.47
N ILE A 66 0.59 -8.76 4.43
CA ILE A 66 -0.66 -7.98 4.44
C ILE A 66 -1.35 -8.06 3.07
N ILE A 67 -0.56 -8.09 2.00
CA ILE A 67 -1.02 -8.34 0.62
C ILE A 67 -0.24 -9.56 0.13
N ASP A 68 -0.92 -10.69 0.00
CA ASP A 68 -0.29 -12.00 -0.22
C ASP A 68 -0.13 -12.29 -1.72
N ASP A 69 -1.00 -13.13 -2.29
CA ASP A 69 -1.09 -13.52 -3.71
C ASP A 69 -2.09 -12.68 -4.52
N ASP A 70 -2.56 -11.57 -3.93
CA ASP A 70 -3.57 -10.70 -4.50
C ASP A 70 -3.00 -9.51 -5.30
N ALA A 71 -3.77 -9.02 -6.26
CA ALA A 71 -3.48 -7.79 -7.01
C ALA A 71 -4.72 -6.89 -7.18
N LEU A 72 -4.52 -5.58 -7.09
CA LEU A 72 -5.56 -4.56 -7.21
C LEU A 72 -5.19 -3.52 -8.27
N VAL A 73 -6.02 -3.38 -9.29
CA VAL A 73 -5.99 -2.24 -10.21
C VAL A 73 -7.09 -1.29 -9.79
N CYS A 74 -6.76 -0.03 -9.53
CA CYS A 74 -7.75 0.97 -9.17
C CYS A 74 -7.42 2.32 -9.78
N TYR A 75 -8.47 3.07 -10.12
CA TYR A 75 -8.36 4.48 -10.45
C TYR A 75 -8.39 5.30 -9.16
N VAL A 76 -7.31 6.01 -8.91
CA VAL A 76 -7.16 6.90 -7.75
C VAL A 76 -6.80 8.29 -8.27
N ASP A 77 -7.67 9.26 -8.00
CA ASP A 77 -7.39 10.67 -8.23
C ASP A 77 -6.89 11.30 -6.92
N PRO A 78 -5.60 11.71 -6.83
CA PRO A 78 -5.04 12.32 -5.62
C PRO A 78 -5.64 13.69 -5.31
N SER A 79 -6.32 14.32 -6.27
CA SER A 79 -6.98 15.63 -6.13
C SER A 79 -8.49 15.52 -5.92
N ALA A 80 -9.03 14.30 -5.85
CA ALA A 80 -10.46 14.09 -5.67
C ALA A 80 -10.93 14.64 -4.31
N GLY A 81 -11.62 15.78 -4.34
CA GLY A 81 -12.40 16.26 -3.20
C GLY A 81 -13.49 15.26 -2.81
N VAL A 82 -14.31 15.55 -1.80
CA VAL A 82 -15.32 14.60 -1.27
C VAL A 82 -16.21 13.97 -2.36
N PHE A 83 -16.54 14.73 -3.41
CA PHE A 83 -17.38 14.28 -4.54
C PHE A 83 -16.60 13.77 -5.77
N GLY A 84 -15.27 13.82 -5.77
CA GLY A 84 -14.46 13.30 -6.87
C GLY A 84 -14.57 11.77 -6.99
N ALA A 85 -14.58 11.26 -8.22
CA ALA A 85 -14.65 9.83 -8.49
C ALA A 85 -13.29 9.16 -8.26
N THR A 86 -13.20 8.22 -7.32
CA THR A 86 -12.01 7.41 -7.03
C THR A 86 -12.44 6.10 -6.37
N ALA A 87 -11.68 5.03 -6.58
CA ALA A 87 -12.00 3.71 -6.05
C ALA A 87 -12.08 3.69 -4.51
N GLY A 88 -11.17 4.43 -3.85
CA GLY A 88 -11.14 4.55 -2.39
C GLY A 88 -10.70 5.94 -1.92
N LYS A 89 -11.06 6.28 -0.69
CA LYS A 89 -10.60 7.48 0.00
C LYS A 89 -10.28 7.19 1.47
N THR A 90 -9.30 7.92 1.97
CA THR A 90 -9.06 8.07 3.40
C THR A 90 -9.85 9.27 3.91
N PHE A 91 -10.85 9.04 4.74
CA PHE A 91 -11.61 10.09 5.42
C PHE A 91 -10.92 10.45 6.71
N VAL A 92 -10.73 11.75 6.94
CA VAL A 92 -10.18 12.31 8.17
C VAL A 92 -11.22 13.22 8.82
N TRP A 93 -11.35 13.21 10.14
CA TRP A 93 -12.36 14.01 10.84
C TRP A 93 -11.73 15.01 11.83
N ALA A 94 -12.43 16.13 12.02
CA ALA A 94 -12.14 17.13 13.05
C ALA A 94 -13.36 17.34 13.95
N PRO A 95 -13.19 17.61 15.26
CA PRO A 95 -11.93 17.74 16.00
C PRO A 95 -11.46 16.41 16.60
N GLY A 96 -10.29 15.91 16.17
CA GLY A 96 -9.69 14.76 16.87
C GLY A 96 -8.36 14.22 16.36
N GLY A 97 -7.64 15.01 15.56
CA GLY A 97 -6.27 14.69 15.15
C GLY A 97 -6.09 14.53 13.64
N GLY A 98 -7.18 14.33 12.89
CA GLY A 98 -7.11 14.18 11.43
C GLY A 98 -6.09 13.12 11.02
N ASP A 99 -5.20 13.48 10.10
CA ASP A 99 -4.10 12.65 9.60
C ASP A 99 -2.94 12.47 10.62
N GLY A 100 -3.05 13.09 11.80
CA GLY A 100 -2.07 12.99 12.88
C GLY A 100 -1.84 14.33 13.56
N LEU A 101 -2.10 14.39 14.86
CA LEU A 101 -1.73 15.52 15.72
C LEU A 101 -0.86 15.02 16.86
N ILE A 102 0.33 15.62 16.97
CA ILE A 102 1.27 15.37 18.06
C ILE A 102 1.04 16.40 19.16
N ILE A 103 0.86 15.94 20.39
CA ILE A 103 0.71 16.78 21.58
C ILE A 103 1.72 16.30 22.62
N GLN A 104 2.62 17.18 23.03
CA GLN A 104 3.59 16.87 24.08
C GLN A 104 3.11 17.42 25.41
N ASN A 105 3.04 16.56 26.42
CA ASN A 105 2.73 16.91 27.80
C ASN A 105 3.86 16.43 28.71
N ARG A 106 4.30 17.25 29.66
CA ARG A 106 5.20 16.80 30.74
C ARG A 106 4.40 16.01 31.77
N ILE A 107 4.93 14.87 32.21
CA ILE A 107 4.45 14.13 33.38
C ILE A 107 5.48 14.32 34.48
N ASP A 108 5.15 15.21 35.43
CA ASP A 108 6.05 15.55 36.53
C ASP A 108 6.24 14.38 37.51
N GLU A 109 5.27 13.47 37.64
CA GLU A 109 5.37 12.33 38.57
C GLU A 109 6.42 11.28 38.16
N THR A 110 6.77 11.20 36.88
CA THR A 110 7.74 10.23 36.34
C THR A 110 8.92 10.93 35.69
N ASP A 111 9.06 12.25 35.89
CA ASP A 111 10.06 13.10 35.25
C ASP A 111 10.19 12.86 33.73
N SER A 112 9.07 12.55 33.07
CA SER A 112 9.03 12.04 31.70
C SER A 112 8.16 12.92 30.79
N ASP A 113 8.50 12.98 29.52
CA ASP A 113 7.68 13.64 28.50
C ASP A 113 6.76 12.62 27.84
N LEU A 114 5.47 12.88 27.89
CA LEU A 114 4.47 12.08 27.22
C LEU A 114 4.11 12.72 25.87
N ILE A 115 4.49 12.03 24.81
CA ILE A 115 4.16 12.38 23.42
C ILE A 115 2.89 11.64 23.04
N LYS A 116 1.77 12.36 22.90
CA LYS A 116 0.50 11.83 22.40
C LYS A 116 0.45 12.00 20.89
N MET A 117 0.11 10.94 20.18
CA MET A 117 -0.34 11.02 18.80
C MET A 117 -1.85 10.76 18.76
N LYS A 118 -2.61 11.69 18.17
CA LYS A 118 -4.01 11.47 17.83
C LYS A 118 -4.13 11.35 16.33
N ALA A 119 -4.51 10.19 15.85
CA ALA A 119 -4.84 9.96 14.45
C ALA A 119 -6.27 9.44 14.38
N GLN A 120 -7.06 10.05 13.52
CA GLN A 120 -8.48 9.74 13.37
C GLN A 120 -8.83 9.77 11.89
N TRP A 121 -8.75 8.59 11.30
CA TRP A 121 -9.00 8.37 9.89
C TRP A 121 -9.63 7.00 9.67
N ASP A 122 -10.34 6.87 8.56
CA ASP A 122 -10.92 5.61 8.10
C ASP A 122 -10.76 5.49 6.58
N GLN A 123 -10.41 4.31 6.09
CA GLN A 123 -10.25 4.03 4.67
C GLN A 123 -11.50 3.35 4.14
N LYS A 124 -12.14 3.96 3.14
CA LYS A 124 -13.39 3.44 2.59
C LYS A 124 -13.35 3.33 1.08
N ALA A 125 -13.80 2.18 0.58
CA ALA A 125 -14.12 1.97 -0.83
C ALA A 125 -15.40 2.75 -1.17
N ILE A 126 -15.33 3.62 -2.18
CA ILE A 126 -16.44 4.51 -2.57
C ILE A 126 -17.07 4.04 -3.87
N ALA A 127 -16.25 3.82 -4.89
CA ALA A 127 -16.69 3.41 -6.21
C ALA A 127 -15.93 2.14 -6.60
N THR A 128 -16.47 0.99 -6.21
CA THR A 128 -15.88 -0.32 -6.53
C THR A 128 -15.76 -0.57 -8.03
N ASP A 129 -16.61 0.08 -8.84
CA ASP A 129 -16.58 -0.02 -10.31
C ASP A 129 -15.32 0.63 -10.92
N LEU A 130 -14.60 1.47 -10.17
CA LEU A 130 -13.35 2.10 -10.59
C LEU A 130 -12.12 1.27 -10.22
N GLY A 131 -12.31 0.03 -9.77
CA GLY A 131 -11.24 -0.90 -9.50
C GLY A 131 -11.60 -2.32 -9.92
N TYR A 132 -10.56 -3.14 -10.02
CA TYR A 132 -10.65 -4.55 -10.27
C TYR A 132 -9.70 -5.28 -9.34
N PHE A 133 -10.25 -6.23 -8.59
CA PHE A 133 -9.51 -7.05 -7.63
C PHE A 133 -9.28 -8.43 -8.25
N PHE A 134 -8.03 -8.84 -8.26
CA PHE A 134 -7.59 -10.16 -8.67
C PHE A 134 -7.18 -10.89 -7.41
N SER A 135 -7.97 -11.90 -7.05
CA SER A 135 -7.66 -12.79 -5.93
C SER A 135 -6.85 -13.98 -6.42
N ASP A 136 -5.90 -14.47 -5.63
CA ASP A 136 -5.18 -15.74 -5.87
C ASP A 136 -4.61 -15.80 -7.30
N VAL A 137 -3.70 -14.86 -7.59
CA VAL A 137 -3.16 -14.65 -8.94
C VAL A 137 -2.03 -15.64 -9.26
N VAL A 138 -1.39 -16.22 -8.24
CA VAL A 138 -0.19 -17.06 -8.34
C VAL A 138 -0.42 -18.46 -7.80
#